data_AF-A0AAW8AQF4-F1
#
_entry.id   AF-A0AAW8AQF4-F1
#
_cell.length_a   1.000
_cell.length_b   1.000
_cell.length_c   1.000
_cell.angle_alpha   90.00
_cell.angle_beta   90.00
_cell.angle_gamma   90.00
#
_symmetry.space_group_name_H-M   'P 1'
#
loop_
_entity.id
_entity.type
_entity.pdbx_description
1 polymer ?
#
loop_
_entity_poly.entity_id
_entity_poly.type
_entity_poly.pdbx_seq_one_letter_code
_entity_poly.pdbx_strand_id
1 'polypeptide(L)' 'LLVNRSLLEQAAALRLSAIEANLAKVTITDNASQAVNIALELTGNHGLSRQNPLERHSRNVLCGRVHTPQSDSAWLAAGN' A
#
# COMPACT_ATOMS: atom_id res chain seq x y z
N LEU A 1 5.83 -2.02 10.07
CA LEU A 1 4.52 -2.70 10.22
C LEU A 1 3.58 -1.99 11.20
N LEU A 2 4.05 -1.56 12.39
CA LEU A 2 3.21 -0.87 13.39
C LEU A 2 2.53 0.40 12.85
N VAL A 3 3.24 1.22 12.07
CA VAL A 3 2.70 2.45 11.46
C VAL A 3 1.52 2.16 10.54
N ASN A 4 1.64 1.21 9.61
CA ASN A 4 0.52 0.84 8.72
C ASN A 4 -0.69 0.35 9.49
N ARG A 5 -0.49 -0.44 10.55
CA ARG A 5 -1.59 -0.89 11.41
C ARG A 5 -2.29 0.31 12.05
N SER A 6 -1.54 1.23 12.65
CA SER A 6 -2.10 2.44 13.25
C SER A 6 -2.87 3.28 12.24
N LEU A 7 -2.33 3.48 11.02
CA LEU A 7 -3.02 4.23 9.97
C LEU A 7 -4.32 3.54 9.52
N LEU A 8 -4.31 2.21 9.37
CA LEU A 8 -5.51 1.43 9.03
C LEU A 8 -6.55 1.48 10.15
N GLU A 9 -6.14 1.38 11.41
CA GLU A 9 -7.04 1.48 12.57
C GLU A 9 -7.68 2.87 12.65
N GLN A 10 -6.91 3.93 12.43
CA GLN A 10 -7.42 5.31 12.41
C GLN A 10 -8.37 5.54 11.23
N ALA A 11 -8.03 5.03 10.03
CA ALA A 11 -8.90 5.10 8.85
C ALA A 11 -10.21 4.34 9.07
N ALA A 12 -10.16 3.12 9.61
CA ALA A 12 -11.33 2.32 9.92
C ALA A 12 -12.23 2.96 10.98
N ALA A 13 -11.62 3.68 11.93
CA ALA A 13 -12.34 4.45 12.94
C ALA A 13 -12.82 5.83 12.44
N LEU A 14 -12.64 6.15 11.14
CA LEU A 14 -12.98 7.44 10.52
C LEU A 14 -12.36 8.65 11.25
N ARG A 15 -11.14 8.48 11.77
CA ARG A 15 -10.41 9.50 12.55
C ARG A 15 -9.46 10.35 11.72
N LEU A 16 -9.39 10.12 10.41
CA LEU A 16 -8.56 10.87 9.48
C LEU A 16 -9.41 11.92 8.77
N SER A 17 -8.88 13.12 8.61
CA SER A 17 -9.38 14.06 7.61
C SER A 17 -9.21 13.47 6.19
N ALA A 18 -9.86 14.09 5.20
CA ALA A 18 -9.72 13.65 3.81
C ALA A 18 -8.25 13.68 3.32
N ILE A 19 -7.49 14.71 3.70
CA ILE A 19 -6.06 14.82 3.35
C ILE A 19 -5.25 13.72 4.04
N GLU A 20 -5.46 13.50 5.34
CA GLU A 20 -4.76 12.45 6.08
C GLU A 20 -5.10 11.05 5.54
N ALA A 21 -6.36 10.79 5.17
CA ALA A 21 -6.76 9.53 4.56
C ALA A 21 -6.09 9.32 3.20
N ASN A 22 -5.98 10.37 2.38
CA ASN A 22 -5.27 10.33 1.10
C ASN A 22 -3.79 10.00 1.29
N LEU A 23 -3.12 10.67 2.22
CA LEU A 23 -1.70 10.40 2.53
C LEU A 23 -1.51 9.01 3.15
N ALA A 24 -2.41 8.59 4.05
CA ALA A 24 -2.39 7.26 4.64
C ALA A 24 -2.49 6.17 3.57
N LYS A 25 -3.38 6.33 2.57
CA LYS A 25 -3.50 5.40 1.43
C LYS A 25 -2.17 5.29 0.70
N VAL A 26 -1.51 6.41 0.39
CA VAL A 26 -0.19 6.41 -0.28
C VAL A 26 0.85 5.68 0.55
N THR A 27 1.02 6.06 1.81
CA THR A 27 1.99 5.45 2.73
C THR A 27 1.76 3.95 2.90
N ILE A 28 0.51 3.52 3.10
CA ILE A 28 0.19 2.09 3.26
C ILE A 28 0.50 1.32 1.98
N THR A 29 0.15 1.87 0.82
CA THR A 29 0.36 1.22 -0.49
C THR A 29 1.85 1.08 -0.80
N ASP A 30 2.65 2.10 -0.53
CA ASP A 30 4.10 2.05 -0.76
C ASP A 30 4.78 1.05 0.17
N ASN A 31 4.42 1.05 1.45
CA ASN A 31 4.93 0.08 2.42
C ASN A 31 4.52 -1.36 2.06
N ALA A 32 3.31 -1.58 1.56
CA ALA A 32 2.86 -2.89 1.08
C ALA A 32 3.65 -3.33 -0.15
N SER A 33 3.90 -2.42 -1.09
CA SER A 33 4.70 -2.70 -2.29
C SER A 33 6.12 -3.10 -1.94
N GLN A 34 6.77 -2.36 -1.03
CA GLN A 34 8.11 -2.69 -0.55
C GLN A 34 8.16 -4.06 0.12
N ALA A 35 7.20 -4.35 1.02
CA ALA A 35 7.15 -5.63 1.72
C ALA A 35 6.97 -6.82 0.75
N VAL A 36 6.10 -6.68 -0.25
CA VAL A 36 5.89 -7.72 -1.27
C VAL A 36 7.12 -7.91 -2.15
N ASN A 37 7.81 -6.84 -2.54
CA ASN A 37 9.05 -6.95 -3.31
C ASN A 37 10.14 -7.70 -2.53
N ILE A 38 10.35 -7.35 -1.26
CA ILE A 38 11.29 -8.07 -0.39
C ILE A 38 10.91 -9.56 -0.30
N ALA A 39 9.62 -9.87 -0.12
CA ALA A 39 9.16 -11.25 -0.07
C ALA A 39 9.40 -12.01 -1.39
N LEU A 40 9.22 -11.36 -2.54
CA LEU A 40 9.52 -11.95 -3.85
C LEU A 40 11.03 -12.22 -4.02
N GLU A 41 11.88 -11.28 -3.62
CA GLU A 41 13.34 -11.45 -3.63
C GLU A 41 13.78 -12.64 -2.77
N LEU A 42 13.18 -12.80 -1.58
CA LEU A 42 13.50 -13.90 -0.67
C LEU A 42 13.01 -15.27 -1.17
N THR A 43 11.88 -15.31 -1.89
CA THR A 43 11.24 -16.57 -2.32
C THR A 43 11.64 -17.00 -3.73
N GLY A 44 12.20 -16.09 -4.53
CA GLY A 44 12.55 -16.32 -5.92
C GLY A 44 11.35 -16.78 -6.75
N ASN A 45 11.59 -17.68 -7.71
CA ASN A 45 10.57 -18.14 -8.66
C ASN A 45 9.33 -18.77 -7.99
N HIS A 46 9.47 -19.34 -6.79
CA HIS A 46 8.33 -19.90 -6.05
C HIS A 46 7.31 -18.82 -5.68
N GLY A 47 7.78 -17.60 -5.37
CA GLY A 47 6.92 -16.45 -5.05
C GLY A 47 6.06 -15.97 -6.21
N LEU A 48 6.43 -16.30 -7.45
CA LEU A 48 5.71 -15.97 -8.68
C LEU A 48 4.72 -17.06 -9.12
N SER A 49 4.74 -18.23 -8.47
CA SER A 49 3.78 -19.28 -8.77
C SER A 49 2.38 -18.90 -8.30
N ARG A 50 1.37 -19.08 -9.15
CA ARG A 50 -0.05 -18.89 -8.81
C ARG A 50 -0.58 -19.84 -7.73
N GLN A 51 0.17 -20.90 -7.40
CA GLN A 51 -0.13 -21.78 -6.28
C GLN A 51 0.21 -21.14 -4.93
N ASN A 52 1.01 -20.07 -4.92
CA ASN A 52 1.40 -19.34 -3.72
C ASN A 52 0.66 -17.99 -3.65
N PRO A 53 0.22 -17.55 -2.46
CA PRO A 53 -0.54 -16.30 -2.30
C PRO A 53 0.28 -15.05 -2.66
N LEU A 54 1.61 -15.13 -2.61
CA LEU A 54 2.51 -14.01 -2.85
C LEU A 54 2.38 -13.42 -4.27
N GLU A 55 2.15 -14.26 -5.29
CA GLU A 55 1.87 -13.80 -6.66
C GLU A 55 0.65 -12.87 -6.67
N ARG A 56 -0.40 -13.25 -5.94
CA ARG A 56 -1.63 -12.46 -5.88
C ARG A 56 -1.42 -11.16 -5.11
N HIS A 57 -0.65 -11.19 -4.04
CA HIS A 57 -0.27 -9.96 -3.32
C HIS A 57 0.53 -9.01 -4.21
N SER A 58 1.45 -9.52 -5.03
CA SER A 58 2.19 -8.73 -6.03
C SER A 58 1.26 -8.01 -7.00
N ARG A 59 0.28 -8.73 -7.56
CA ARG A 59 -0.72 -8.09 -8.44
C ARG A 59 -1.59 -7.06 -7.71
N ASN A 60 -1.95 -7.30 -6.46
CA ASN A 60 -2.76 -6.37 -5.67
C ASN A 60 -2.01 -5.06 -5.37
N VAL A 61 -0.72 -5.11 -5.03
CA VAL A 61 0.04 -3.88 -4.72
C VAL A 61 0.27 -3.02 -5.97
N LEU A 62 0.37 -3.64 -7.15
CA LEU A 62 0.43 -2.91 -8.42
C LEU A 62 -0.85 -2.12 -8.70
N CYS A 63 -2.04 -2.69 -8.45
CA CYS A 63 -3.28 -1.96 -8.67
C CYS A 63 -3.50 -0.85 -7.64
N GLY A 64 -3.03 -1.02 -6.39
CA GLY A 64 -3.15 -0.02 -5.33
C GLY A 64 -2.54 1.35 -5.70
N ARG A 65 -1.46 1.37 -6.48
CA ARG A 65 -0.76 2.61 -6.88
C ARG A 65 -1.56 3.48 -7.84
N VAL A 66 -2.39 2.88 -8.70
CA VAL A 66 -3.13 3.59 -9.76
C VAL A 66 -4.55 3.97 -9.34
N HIS A 67 -5.05 3.43 -8.23
CA HIS A 67 -6.33 3.85 -7.66
C HIS A 67 -6.22 5.20 -6.97
N THR A 68 -7.22 6.06 -7.19
CA THR A 68 -7.29 7.41 -6.63
C THR A 68 -7.31 7.40 -5.09
N PRO A 69 -6.62 8.35 -4.44
CA PRO A 69 -5.69 9.32 -5.05
C PRO A 69 -4.37 8.67 -5.44
N GLN A 70 -3.86 9.06 -6.62
CA GLN A 70 -2.47 8.85 -6.99
C GLN A 70 -1.56 9.66 -6.07
N SER A 71 -0.29 9.25 -5.94
CA SER A 71 0.63 9.84 -4.97
C SER A 71 0.81 11.34 -5.18
N ASP A 72 1.01 11.76 -6.43
CA ASP A 72 1.11 13.16 -6.83
C ASP A 72 -0.12 13.99 -6.43
N SER A 73 -1.31 13.46 -6.69
CA SER A 73 -2.59 14.10 -6.36
C SER A 73 -2.80 14.22 -4.85
N ALA A 74 -2.40 13.20 -4.08
CA ALA A 74 -2.46 13.23 -2.63
C ALA A 74 -1.51 14.28 -2.03
N TRP A 75 -0.29 14.37 -2.55
CA TRP A 75 0.70 15.36 -2.11
C TRP A 75 0.31 16.78 -2.50
N LEU A 76 -0.20 16.97 -3.72
CA LEU A 76 -0.72 18.27 -4.17
C LEU A 76 -1.88 18.75 -3.27
N ALA A 77 -2.81 17.85 -2.92
CA ALA A 77 -3.90 18.16 -1.99
C ALA A 77 -3.41 18.50 -0.57
N ALA A 78 -2.24 18.00 -0.18
CA ALA A 78 -1.58 18.29 1.10
C ALA A 78 -0.74 19.59 1.08
N GLY A 79 -0.67 20.28 -0.06
CA GLY A 79 0.07 21.54 -0.20
C GLY A 79 1.56 21.40 -0.53
N ASN A 80 1.99 20.25 -1.06
CA ASN A 80 3.28 20.14 -1.76
C ASN A 80 3.20 20.62 -3.21
#